data_AF-A0A430LDY3-F1
#
_entry.id   AF-A0A430LDY3-F1
#
_cell.length_a   1.000
_cell.length_b   1.000
_cell.length_c   1.000
_cell.angle_alpha   90.00
_cell.angle_beta   90.00
_cell.angle_gamma   90.00
#
_symmetry.space_group_name_H-M   'P 1'
#
loop_
_entity.id
_entity.type
_entity.pdbx_description
1 polymer ?
#
loop_
_entity_poly.entity_id
_entity_poly.type
_entity_poly.pdbx_seq_one_letter_code
_entity_poly.pdbx_strand_id
1 'polypeptide(L)'
;MPSPRIIDYWENVGLTGVISRALFRALQCLFALVVAILYGLDLQKATSNHIKADSKWIFAEFVAGISMIVCIIHLFFTATSCGWTVLDGILSILWLAQFSVFASQYLGDGEPLDDTKFVPSESRMKAAVWINLISMLLWFATTVLGTMRCCARRRKAKMLTRGETVDMERLESQQ
;
A
#
# COMPACT_ATOMS: atom_id res chain seq x y z
N MET A 1 -6.26 -28.77 33.77
CA MET A 1 -5.63 -27.73 32.94
C MET A 1 -6.75 -26.86 32.37
N PRO A 2 -6.81 -25.54 32.61
CA PRO A 2 -7.87 -24.72 32.05
C PRO A 2 -7.64 -24.58 30.53
N SER A 3 -8.66 -24.90 29.73
CA SER A 3 -8.64 -24.64 28.29
C SER A 3 -8.50 -23.13 28.04
N PRO A 4 -7.62 -22.67 27.14
CA PRO A 4 -7.59 -21.26 26.74
C PRO A 4 -8.99 -20.86 26.28
N ARG A 5 -9.63 -19.95 27.02
CA ARG A 5 -10.98 -19.51 26.71
C ARG A 5 -10.90 -18.67 25.43
N ILE A 6 -11.78 -18.96 24.48
CA ILE A 6 -11.94 -18.27 23.18
C ILE A 6 -11.98 -16.73 23.33
N ILE A 7 -12.31 -16.25 24.53
CA ILE A 7 -12.34 -14.84 24.94
C ILE A 7 -10.95 -14.17 24.78
N ASP A 8 -9.85 -14.87 25.11
CA ASP A 8 -8.48 -14.34 24.95
C ASP A 8 -8.07 -14.17 23.47
N TYR A 9 -8.72 -14.90 22.56
CA TYR A 9 -8.45 -14.78 21.12
C TYR A 9 -8.98 -13.47 20.54
N TRP A 10 -10.10 -12.97 21.08
CA TRP A 10 -10.77 -11.75 20.60
C TRP A 10 -10.15 -10.46 21.13
N GLU A 11 -9.60 -10.49 22.34
CA GLU A 11 -8.96 -9.33 22.96
C GLU A 11 -7.62 -8.99 22.28
N ASN A 12 -6.85 -10.03 21.92
CA ASN A 12 -5.56 -9.88 21.25
C ASN A 12 -5.69 -9.45 19.78
N VAL A 13 -6.72 -9.88 19.03
CA VAL A 13 -6.90 -9.46 17.62
C VAL A 13 -7.35 -8.01 17.45
N GLY A 14 -7.94 -7.40 18.48
CA GLY A 14 -8.34 -5.99 18.48
C GLY A 14 -7.12 -5.05 18.55
N LEU A 15 -6.31 -5.21 19.60
CA LEU A 15 -5.12 -4.38 19.85
C LEU A 15 -3.94 -4.75 18.93
N THR A 16 -3.66 -6.05 18.75
CA THR A 16 -2.68 -6.52 17.75
C THR A 16 -3.10 -6.13 16.34
N GLY A 17 -4.41 -6.06 16.08
CA GLY A 17 -4.93 -5.56 14.82
C GLY A 17 -4.59 -4.09 14.56
N VAL A 18 -4.65 -3.23 15.58
CA VAL A 18 -4.29 -1.80 15.45
C VAL A 18 -2.78 -1.63 15.32
N ILE A 19 -2.01 -2.33 16.15
CA ILE A 19 -0.54 -2.25 16.14
C ILE A 19 0.02 -2.80 14.83
N SER A 20 -0.47 -3.94 14.35
CA SER A 20 -0.05 -4.47 13.04
C SER A 20 -0.40 -3.50 11.90
N ARG A 21 -1.60 -2.89 11.91
CA ARG A 21 -1.97 -1.87 10.91
C ARG A 21 -1.04 -0.65 10.96
N ALA A 22 -0.73 -0.16 12.15
CA ALA A 22 0.19 0.96 12.33
C ALA A 22 1.62 0.61 11.89
N LEU A 23 2.08 -0.60 12.20
CA LEU A 23 3.39 -1.11 11.80
C LEU A 23 3.49 -1.25 10.27
N PHE A 24 2.48 -1.85 9.62
CA PHE A 24 2.41 -1.92 8.16
C PHE A 24 2.44 -0.53 7.53
N ARG A 25 1.72 0.44 8.11
CA ARG A 25 1.72 1.83 7.63
C ARG A 25 3.06 2.52 7.82
N ALA A 26 3.70 2.35 8.98
CA ALA A 26 5.03 2.89 9.26
C ALA A 26 6.08 2.32 8.29
N LEU A 27 6.02 1.02 8.00
CA LEU A 27 6.88 0.38 7.01
C LEU A 27 6.62 0.95 5.60
N GLN A 28 5.36 1.14 5.20
CA GLN A 28 5.01 1.77 3.91
C GLN A 28 5.58 3.19 3.78
N CYS A 29 5.52 3.99 4.85
CA CYS A 29 6.07 5.35 4.85
C CYS A 29 7.60 5.34 4.82
N LEU A 30 8.23 4.43 5.55
CA LEU A 30 9.69 4.27 5.55
C LEU A 30 10.19 3.89 4.15
N PHE A 31 9.54 2.95 3.47
CA PHE A 31 9.92 2.56 2.12
C PHE A 31 9.69 3.68 1.10
N ALA A 32 8.56 4.41 1.18
CA ALA A 32 8.32 5.58 0.34
C ALA A 32 9.39 6.67 0.56
N LEU A 33 9.79 6.91 1.81
CA LEU A 33 10.83 7.86 2.16
C LEU A 33 12.20 7.42 1.61
N VAL A 34 12.55 6.15 1.75
CA VAL A 34 13.80 5.59 1.19
C VAL A 34 13.84 5.76 -0.33
N VAL A 35 12.73 5.51 -1.02
CA VAL A 35 12.61 5.69 -2.47
C VAL A 35 12.73 7.17 -2.86
N ALA A 36 12.03 8.08 -2.18
CA ALA A 36 12.16 9.53 -2.42
C ALA A 36 13.59 10.05 -2.20
N ILE A 37 14.28 9.57 -1.15
CA ILE A 37 15.67 9.96 -0.91
C ILE A 37 16.59 9.40 -1.99
N LEU A 38 16.46 8.12 -2.35
CA LEU A 38 17.31 7.49 -3.37
C LEU A 38 17.15 8.17 -4.74
N TYR A 39 15.91 8.32 -5.21
CA TYR A 39 15.64 8.88 -6.53
C TYR A 39 15.77 10.41 -6.57
N GLY A 40 15.47 11.11 -5.47
CA GLY A 40 15.72 12.55 -5.34
C GLY A 40 17.22 12.90 -5.41
N LEU A 41 18.08 12.12 -4.76
CA LEU A 41 19.54 12.30 -4.85
C LEU A 41 20.07 11.99 -6.25
N ASP A 42 19.58 10.94 -6.90
CA ASP A 42 20.01 10.60 -8.26
C ASP A 42 19.47 11.63 -9.30
N LEU A 43 18.30 12.25 -9.07
CA LEU A 43 17.77 13.35 -9.89
C LEU A 43 18.58 14.64 -9.74
N GLN A 44 19.00 14.96 -8.51
CA GLN A 44 19.88 16.10 -8.23
C GLN A 44 21.25 15.92 -8.89
N LYS A 45 21.77 14.68 -8.89
CA LYS A 45 23.03 14.34 -9.55
C LYS A 45 22.94 14.39 -11.08
N ALA A 46 21.81 13.98 -11.67
CA ALA A 46 21.55 14.13 -13.09
C ALA A 46 21.45 15.61 -13.52
N THR A 47 20.77 16.43 -12.71
CA THR A 47 20.63 17.88 -12.94
C THR A 47 21.99 18.60 -12.87
N SER A 48 22.83 18.23 -11.90
CA SER A 48 24.19 18.79 -11.75
C SER A 48 25.13 18.43 -12.90
N ASN A 49 24.85 17.36 -13.63
CA ASN A 49 25.67 16.90 -14.75
C ASN A 49 25.16 17.42 -16.12
N HIS A 50 24.15 18.29 -16.17
CA HIS A 50 23.51 18.79 -17.41
C HIS A 50 22.98 17.68 -18.35
N ILE A 51 22.75 16.47 -17.83
CA ILE A 51 22.17 15.35 -18.59
C ILE A 51 20.66 15.37 -18.36
N LYS A 52 19.87 15.18 -19.42
CA LYS A 52 18.40 15.07 -19.29
C LYS A 52 18.06 13.93 -18.33
N ALA A 53 17.38 14.26 -17.24
CA ALA A 53 16.85 13.28 -16.31
C ALA A 53 15.90 12.32 -17.04
N ASP A 54 16.14 11.01 -16.91
CA ASP A 54 15.35 10.00 -17.60
C ASP A 54 13.94 9.93 -16.97
N SER A 55 12.89 9.83 -17.79
CA SER A 55 11.49 10.02 -17.36
C SER A 55 11.04 9.00 -16.29
N LYS A 56 11.69 7.83 -16.24
CA LYS A 56 11.47 6.77 -15.24
C LYS A 56 11.76 7.22 -13.80
N TRP A 57 12.71 8.13 -13.61
CA TRP A 57 13.12 8.64 -12.31
C TRP A 57 12.09 9.64 -11.77
N ILE A 58 11.55 10.46 -12.66
CA ILE A 58 10.51 11.46 -12.35
C ILE A 58 9.22 10.75 -11.92
N PHE A 59 8.85 9.67 -12.63
CA PHE A 59 7.68 8.87 -12.26
C PHE A 59 7.86 8.22 -10.87
N ALA A 60 9.04 7.69 -10.57
CA ALA A 60 9.34 7.10 -9.26
C ALA A 60 9.22 8.11 -8.11
N GLU A 61 9.76 9.32 -8.30
CA GLU A 61 9.64 10.41 -7.32
C GLU A 61 8.18 10.81 -7.09
N PHE A 62 7.40 10.91 -8.16
CA PHE A 62 5.98 11.25 -8.06
C PHE A 62 5.18 10.19 -7.29
N VAL A 63 5.40 8.90 -7.58
CA VAL A 63 4.74 7.79 -6.87
C VAL A 63 5.15 7.76 -5.39
N ALA A 64 6.42 8.02 -5.09
CA ALA A 64 6.91 8.13 -3.71
C ALA A 64 6.29 9.32 -2.95
N GLY A 65 6.21 10.48 -3.60
CA GLY A 65 5.61 11.69 -3.05
C GLY A 65 4.13 11.51 -2.70
N ILE A 66 3.33 10.95 -3.61
CA ILE A 66 1.91 10.65 -3.32
C ILE A 66 1.80 9.64 -2.19
N SER A 67 2.63 8.59 -2.19
CA SER A 67 2.63 7.58 -1.12
C SER A 67 2.90 8.20 0.25
N MET A 68 3.83 9.15 0.33
CA MET A 68 4.17 9.87 1.56
C MET A 68 3.01 10.79 2.02
N ILE A 69 2.37 11.51 1.09
CA ILE A 69 1.20 12.34 1.40
C ILE A 69 0.06 11.48 1.95
N VAL A 70 -0.24 10.35 1.31
CA VAL A 70 -1.29 9.41 1.77
C VAL A 70 -0.94 8.84 3.14
N CYS A 71 0.33 8.53 3.38
CA CYS A 71 0.85 8.13 4.69
C CYS A 71 0.55 9.17 5.77
N ILE A 72 0.92 10.43 5.55
CA ILE A 72 0.70 11.54 6.49
C ILE A 72 -0.79 11.74 6.72
N ILE A 73 -1.60 11.77 5.67
CA ILE A 73 -3.05 11.92 5.78
C ILE A 73 -3.64 10.78 6.62
N HIS A 74 -3.17 9.55 6.47
CA HIS A 74 -3.61 8.42 7.29
C HIS A 74 -3.21 8.51 8.77
N LEU A 75 -2.07 9.13 9.08
CA LEU A 75 -1.66 9.41 10.46
C LEU A 75 -2.63 10.38 11.16
N PHE A 76 -3.11 11.41 10.45
CA PHE A 76 -4.01 12.42 11.02
C PHE A 76 -5.49 12.04 10.93
N PHE A 77 -5.91 11.44 9.81
CA PHE A 77 -7.29 11.05 9.51
C PHE A 77 -7.44 9.52 9.53
N THR A 78 -7.31 8.91 10.71
CA THR A 78 -7.77 7.53 10.97
C THR A 78 -9.31 7.46 11.01
N ALA A 79 -9.99 8.06 10.03
CA ALA A 79 -11.44 7.94 9.89
C ALA A 79 -11.74 6.62 9.17
N THR A 80 -12.45 5.71 9.85
CA THR A 80 -12.75 4.32 9.45
C THR A 80 -13.72 4.21 8.26
N SER A 81 -13.42 4.89 7.16
CA SER A 81 -14.23 4.88 5.93
C SER A 81 -13.68 3.86 4.93
N CYS A 82 -14.58 3.09 4.30
CA CYS A 82 -14.22 2.18 3.21
C CYS A 82 -13.57 2.89 2.02
N GLY A 83 -13.72 4.21 1.89
CA GLY A 83 -13.12 5.00 0.79
C GLY A 83 -11.59 4.95 0.79
N TRP A 84 -10.94 4.86 1.95
CA TRP A 84 -9.48 4.81 2.06
C TRP A 84 -8.86 3.57 1.42
N THR A 85 -9.61 2.46 1.41
CA THR A 85 -9.17 1.22 0.77
C THR A 85 -9.03 1.36 -0.74
N VAL A 86 -9.80 2.25 -1.38
CA VAL A 86 -9.69 2.52 -2.81
C VAL A 86 -8.39 3.28 -3.11
N LEU A 87 -8.02 4.24 -2.25
CA LEU A 87 -6.75 4.97 -2.37
C LEU A 87 -5.55 4.03 -2.19
N ASP A 88 -5.60 3.14 -1.19
CA ASP A 88 -4.57 2.11 -1.00
C ASP A 88 -4.41 1.23 -2.26
N GLY A 89 -5.54 0.88 -2.91
CA GLY A 89 -5.54 0.09 -4.14
C GLY A 89 -4.95 0.82 -5.34
N ILE A 90 -5.27 2.11 -5.51
CA ILE A 90 -4.68 2.95 -6.56
C ILE A 90 -3.15 3.03 -6.38
N LEU A 91 -2.68 3.23 -5.15
CA LEU A 91 -1.24 3.23 -4.85
C LEU A 91 -0.61 1.87 -5.16
N SER A 92 -1.27 0.76 -4.80
CA SER A 92 -0.77 -0.58 -5.16
C SER A 92 -0.57 -0.75 -6.68
N ILE A 93 -1.48 -0.21 -7.50
CA ILE A 93 -1.36 -0.26 -8.97
C ILE A 93 -0.22 0.63 -9.45
N LEU A 94 -0.05 1.82 -8.86
CA LEU A 94 1.06 2.72 -9.21
C LEU A 94 2.43 2.07 -8.90
N TRP A 95 2.56 1.44 -7.74
CA TRP A 95 3.77 0.68 -7.37
C TRP A 95 4.00 -0.53 -8.29
N LEU A 96 2.93 -1.21 -8.73
CA LEU A 96 3.00 -2.29 -9.71
C LEU A 96 3.44 -1.77 -11.09
N ALA A 97 2.93 -0.64 -11.54
CA ALA A 97 3.35 0.00 -12.78
C ALA A 97 4.84 0.37 -12.72
N GLN A 98 5.29 0.95 -11.61
CA GLN A 98 6.72 1.23 -11.38
C GLN A 98 7.56 -0.06 -11.42
N PHE A 99 7.09 -1.13 -10.77
CA PHE A 99 7.76 -2.43 -10.79
C PHE A 99 7.87 -2.97 -12.21
N SER A 100 6.80 -2.90 -13.01
CA SER A 100 6.78 -3.42 -14.38
C SER A 100 7.78 -2.71 -15.31
N VAL A 101 7.92 -1.38 -15.18
CA VAL A 101 8.88 -0.59 -15.94
C VAL A 101 10.31 -0.99 -15.58
N PHE A 102 10.62 -1.12 -14.29
CA PHE A 102 11.96 -1.56 -13.87
C PHE A 102 12.22 -3.05 -14.14
N ALA A 103 11.20 -3.90 -14.04
CA ALA A 103 11.31 -5.33 -14.35
C ALA A 103 11.65 -5.53 -15.83
N SER A 104 10.98 -4.84 -16.75
CA SER A 104 11.30 -4.93 -18.17
C SER A 104 12.70 -4.42 -18.50
N GLN A 105 13.19 -3.41 -17.77
CA GLN A 105 14.53 -2.85 -17.99
C GLN A 105 15.68 -3.70 -17.44
N TYR A 106 15.45 -4.44 -16.34
CA TYR A 106 16.53 -5.16 -15.63
C TYR A 106 16.39 -6.69 -15.63
N LEU A 107 15.22 -7.23 -15.99
CA LEU A 107 14.96 -8.67 -16.16
C LEU A 107 14.71 -9.06 -17.62
N GLY A 108 14.50 -8.09 -18.52
CA GLY A 108 14.45 -8.33 -19.96
C GLY A 108 15.86 -8.54 -20.52
N ASP A 109 15.99 -9.48 -21.46
CA ASP A 109 17.27 -9.81 -22.11
C ASP A 109 17.97 -8.53 -22.58
N GLY A 110 19.20 -8.35 -22.09
CA GLY A 110 19.93 -7.08 -22.10
C GLY A 110 20.09 -6.44 -23.48
N GLU A 111 19.18 -5.53 -23.81
CA GLU A 111 19.51 -4.43 -24.72
C GLU A 111 20.65 -3.63 -24.06
N PRO A 112 21.79 -3.45 -24.75
CA PRO A 112 22.94 -2.74 -24.19
C PRO A 112 22.48 -1.35 -23.79
N LEU A 113 22.63 -1.04 -22.49
CA LEU A 113 22.34 0.26 -21.93
C LEU A 113 23.16 1.30 -22.70
N ASP A 114 22.48 2.10 -23.52
CA ASP A 114 23.04 3.25 -24.22
C ASP A 114 23.93 4.06 -23.26
N ASP A 115 25.23 4.00 -23.52
CA ASP A 115 26.35 4.52 -22.73
C ASP A 115 26.27 6.05 -22.54
N THR A 116 25.29 6.70 -23.16
CA THR A 116 24.96 8.12 -23.01
C THR A 116 24.05 8.43 -21.82
N LYS A 117 23.42 7.43 -21.19
CA LYS A 117 22.58 7.64 -20.00
C LYS A 117 23.36 7.37 -18.72
N PHE A 118 23.21 8.26 -17.73
CA PHE A 118 23.77 8.05 -16.39
C PHE A 118 23.19 6.76 -15.78
N VAL A 119 23.99 5.68 -15.78
CA VAL A 119 23.63 4.40 -15.16
C VAL A 119 24.28 4.34 -13.77
N PRO A 120 23.51 4.44 -12.67
CA PRO A 120 24.03 4.11 -11.36
C PRO A 120 24.35 2.62 -11.27
N SER A 121 25.28 2.25 -10.38
CA SER A 121 25.78 0.88 -10.28
C SER A 121 24.68 -0.19 -10.30
N GLU A 122 24.85 -1.23 -11.13
CA GLU A 122 23.88 -2.32 -11.31
C GLU A 122 23.40 -2.94 -9.99
N SER A 123 24.27 -3.03 -9.00
CA SER A 123 23.96 -3.56 -7.66
C SER A 123 22.95 -2.70 -6.90
N ARG A 124 23.06 -1.37 -6.97
CA ARG A 124 22.09 -0.44 -6.35
C ARG A 124 20.72 -0.55 -7.02
N MET A 125 20.73 -0.74 -8.33
CA MET A 125 19.52 -0.76 -9.13
C MET A 125 18.71 -2.05 -8.93
N LYS A 126 19.38 -3.21 -8.85
CA LYS A 126 18.75 -4.47 -8.42
C LYS A 126 18.15 -4.38 -7.02
N ALA A 127 18.85 -3.75 -6.07
CA ALA A 127 18.30 -3.52 -4.73
C ALA A 127 17.05 -2.64 -4.75
N ALA A 128 17.02 -1.60 -5.59
CA ALA A 128 15.86 -0.72 -5.74
C ALA A 128 14.62 -1.47 -6.29
N VAL A 129 14.81 -2.40 -7.23
CA VAL A 129 13.73 -3.26 -7.76
C VAL A 129 13.11 -4.11 -6.65
N TRP A 130 13.94 -4.73 -5.80
CA TRP A 130 13.46 -5.52 -4.66
C TRP A 130 12.71 -4.68 -3.64
N ILE A 131 13.20 -3.48 -3.33
CA ILE A 131 12.50 -2.54 -2.44
C ILE A 131 11.13 -2.15 -3.03
N ASN A 132 11.08 -1.90 -4.34
CA ASN A 132 9.84 -1.58 -5.04
C ASN A 132 8.84 -2.75 -5.01
N LEU A 133 9.32 -3.99 -5.17
CA LEU A 133 8.49 -5.19 -5.09
C LEU A 133 7.91 -5.39 -3.69
N ILE A 134 8.72 -5.22 -2.65
CA ILE A 134 8.26 -5.30 -1.25
C ILE A 134 7.21 -4.22 -0.98
N SER A 135 7.47 -2.99 -1.44
CA SER A 135 6.53 -1.87 -1.29
C SER A 135 5.20 -2.18 -1.97
N MET A 136 5.24 -2.67 -3.22
CA MET A 136 4.04 -3.10 -3.94
C MET A 136 3.25 -4.16 -3.17
N LEU A 137 3.91 -5.19 -2.63
CA LEU A 137 3.27 -6.26 -1.87
C LEU A 137 2.61 -5.72 -0.59
N LEU A 138 3.26 -4.76 0.06
CA LEU A 138 2.75 -4.12 1.27
C LEU A 138 1.48 -3.31 0.98
N TRP A 139 1.46 -2.52 -0.11
CA TRP A 139 0.27 -1.78 -0.56
C TRP A 139 -0.86 -2.70 -1.02
N PHE A 140 -0.52 -3.81 -1.69
CA PHE A 140 -1.51 -4.80 -2.11
C PHE A 140 -2.15 -5.50 -0.90
N ALA A 141 -1.35 -5.98 0.06
CA ALA A 141 -1.84 -6.65 1.25
C ALA A 141 -2.77 -5.76 2.07
N THR A 142 -2.43 -4.48 2.23
CA THR A 142 -3.28 -3.51 2.93
C THR A 142 -4.60 -3.26 2.21
N THR A 143 -4.57 -3.16 0.87
CA THR A 143 -5.78 -3.05 0.04
C THR A 143 -6.70 -4.26 0.20
N VAL A 144 -6.15 -5.47 0.14
CA VAL A 144 -6.92 -6.72 0.29
C VAL A 144 -7.52 -6.82 1.68
N LEU A 145 -6.73 -6.55 2.73
CA LEU A 145 -7.18 -6.55 4.12
C LEU A 145 -8.27 -5.49 4.38
N GLY A 146 -8.14 -4.29 3.80
CA GLY A 146 -9.15 -3.23 3.88
C GLY A 146 -10.43 -3.63 3.16
N THR A 147 -10.31 -4.23 1.98
CA THR A 147 -11.46 -4.66 1.17
C THR A 147 -12.25 -5.75 1.86
N MET A 148 -11.56 -6.77 2.40
CA MET A 148 -12.17 -7.84 3.18
C MET A 148 -12.92 -7.29 4.40
N ARG A 149 -12.34 -6.32 5.13
CA ARG A 149 -13.00 -5.68 6.28
C ARG A 149 -14.23 -4.87 5.86
N CYS A 150 -14.14 -4.10 4.78
CA CYS A 150 -15.27 -3.34 4.26
C CYS A 150 -16.41 -4.28 3.83
N CYS A 151 -16.09 -5.34 3.09
CA CYS A 151 -17.05 -6.35 2.67
C CYS A 151 -17.70 -7.07 3.86
N ALA A 152 -16.92 -7.46 4.87
CA ALA A 152 -17.44 -8.08 6.08
C ALA A 152 -18.37 -7.13 6.87
N ARG A 153 -18.01 -5.85 6.99
CA ARG A 153 -18.84 -4.83 7.65
C ARG A 153 -20.15 -4.57 6.91
N ARG A 154 -20.12 -4.49 5.57
CA ARG A 154 -21.32 -4.38 4.74
C ARG A 154 -22.22 -5.61 4.85
N ARG A 155 -21.64 -6.82 4.90
CA ARG A 155 -22.40 -8.07 5.11
C ARG A 155 -23.12 -8.07 6.47
N LYS A 156 -22.41 -7.69 7.55
CA LYS A 156 -23.02 -7.59 8.89
C LYS A 156 -24.14 -6.55 8.95
N ALA A 157 -23.95 -5.37 8.36
CA ALA A 157 -24.97 -4.33 8.31
C ALA A 157 -26.25 -4.82 7.59
N LYS A 158 -26.10 -5.50 6.44
CA LYS A 158 -27.24 -6.10 5.71
C LYS A 158 -27.98 -7.15 6.53
N MET A 159 -27.29 -7.95 7.33
CA MET A 159 -27.90 -8.98 8.17
C MET A 159 -28.71 -8.36 9.32
N LEU A 160 -28.21 -7.29 9.94
CA LEU A 160 -28.92 -6.59 11.02
C LEU A 160 -30.20 -5.94 10.53
N THR A 161 -30.14 -5.19 9.42
CA THR A 161 -31.34 -4.57 8.83
C THR A 161 -32.37 -5.62 8.42
N ARG A 162 -31.93 -6.77 7.86
CA ARG A 162 -32.84 -7.86 7.50
C ARG A 162 -33.48 -8.54 8.71
N GLY A 163 -32.77 -8.62 9.85
CA GLY A 163 -33.33 -9.14 11.10
C GLY A 163 -34.42 -8.22 11.63
N GLU A 164 -34.13 -6.92 11.70
CA GLU A 164 -35.05 -5.88 12.18
C GLU A 164 -36.35 -5.82 11.35
N THR A 165 -36.25 -5.95 10.02
CA THR A 165 -37.44 -5.98 9.16
C THR A 165 -38.33 -7.21 9.42
N VAL A 166 -37.72 -8.38 9.63
CA VAL A 166 -38.47 -9.63 9.86
C VAL A 166 -39.16 -9.62 11.23
N ASP A 167 -38.53 -9.05 12.25
CA ASP A 167 -39.14 -8.93 13.57
C ASP A 167 -40.33 -7.94 13.57
N MET A 168 -40.23 -6.83 12.84
CA MET A 168 -41.35 -5.88 12.65
C MET A 168 -42.56 -6.53 11.97
N GLU A 169 -42.36 -7.26 10.86
CA GLU A 169 -43.44 -7.98 10.17
C GLU A 169 -44.12 -9.01 11.07
N ARG A 170 -43.36 -9.69 11.94
CA ARG A 170 -43.92 -10.64 12.89
C ARG A 170 -44.80 -9.95 13.94
N LEU A 171 -44.41 -8.78 14.44
CA LEU A 171 -45.19 -8.04 15.43
C LEU A 171 -46.52 -7.55 14.85
N GLU A 172 -46.54 -7.07 13.62
CA GLU A 172 -47.78 -6.65 12.93
C GLU A 172 -48.75 -7.83 12.71
N SER A 173 -48.24 -9.03 12.42
CA SER A 173 -49.07 -10.22 12.21
C SER A 173 -49.78 -10.76 13.45
N GLN A 174 -49.36 -10.34 14.65
CA GLN A 174 -49.91 -10.82 15.94
C GLN A 174 -50.97 -9.89 16.53
N GLN A 175 -51.25 -8.75 15.89
CA GLN A 175 -52.20 -7.75 16.34
C GLN A 175 -53.48 -7.78 15.50
#